data_AF-A0AAV1J553-F1
#
_entry.id   AF-A0AAV1J553-F1
#
_cell.length_a   1.000
_cell.length_b   1.000
_cell.length_c   1.000
_cell.angle_alpha   90.00
_cell.angle_beta   90.00
_cell.angle_gamma   90.00
#
_symmetry.space_group_name_H-M   'P 1'
#
loop_
_entity.id
_entity.type
_entity.pdbx_description
1 polymer ?
#
loop_
_entity_poly.entity_id
_entity_poly.type
_entity_poly.pdbx_seq_one_letter_code
_entity_poly.pdbx_strand_id
1 'polypeptide(L)'
;MPDGNGVPHLVDLQAPVQPRMQTNEDDNEYWLFTRKNDNEKQVLKFNDSDSVRQSNYDPNLPLTVIVHGWNNNGDSNMNLVVRSAFLHVGQYNVIVVDWSKSLSICYTASVKAVPNTGKRIGRFLEWLINNFGGNWDSVHMVGHSLGAHVVGNAGRAVSGKVARITGMDPAGPQFGGNPAALNGADARYVECIHTDGGVLGIYDPICQSNFYPNGGKHPQPGCLFSPCSHTRSYEFFSASVKIDNFIGTKCGNLDELKSNVCNGSQLRMGNTELYKNGTGLYRLKISLKQLQ
;
A
#
# COMPACT_ATOMS: atom_id res chain seq x y z
N MET A 1 9.56 -6.20 15.42
CA MET A 1 8.90 -5.53 14.27
C MET A 1 7.81 -4.63 14.81
N PRO A 2 7.60 -3.42 14.27
CA PRO A 2 6.56 -2.54 14.75
C PRO A 2 5.21 -2.85 14.12
N ASP A 3 4.13 -2.42 14.78
CA ASP A 3 2.86 -2.19 14.10
C ASP A 3 2.87 -0.86 13.34
N GLY A 4 1.83 -0.57 12.56
CA GLY A 4 1.70 0.70 11.82
C GLY A 4 1.47 1.96 12.66
N ASN A 5 1.37 1.85 13.99
CA ASN A 5 1.47 2.99 14.91
C ASN A 5 2.91 3.18 15.42
N GLY A 6 3.86 2.36 14.94
CA GLY A 6 5.27 2.42 15.30
C GLY A 6 5.62 1.73 16.61
N VAL A 7 4.68 1.00 17.24
CA VAL A 7 4.93 0.30 18.51
C VAL A 7 5.67 -1.02 18.23
N PRO A 8 6.86 -1.24 18.81
CA PRO A 8 7.67 -2.43 18.55
C PRO A 8 7.16 -3.67 19.29
N HIS A 9 7.13 -4.81 18.58
CA HIS A 9 6.79 -6.13 19.09
C HIS A 9 7.94 -7.12 18.85
N LEU A 10 8.21 -8.00 19.82
CA LEU A 10 9.17 -9.09 19.64
C LEU A 10 8.56 -10.15 18.72
N VAL A 11 9.32 -10.60 17.72
CA VAL A 11 8.82 -11.53 16.70
C VAL A 11 9.80 -12.69 16.55
N ASP A 12 9.31 -13.91 16.70
CA ASP A 12 10.02 -15.13 16.31
C ASP A 12 9.60 -15.52 14.89
N LEU A 13 10.55 -15.40 13.96
CA LEU A 13 10.35 -15.74 12.54
C LEU A 13 10.36 -17.24 12.26
N GLN A 14 10.81 -18.05 13.21
CA GLN A 14 10.88 -19.51 13.11
C GLN A 14 9.75 -20.20 13.87
N ALA A 15 8.89 -19.43 14.55
CA ALA A 15 7.78 -19.97 15.32
C ALA A 15 6.91 -20.89 14.45
N PRO A 16 6.56 -22.10 14.94
CA PRO A 16 5.68 -23.01 14.21
C PRO A 16 4.31 -22.36 14.04
N VAL A 17 3.84 -22.32 12.79
CA VAL A 17 2.50 -21.82 12.49
C VAL A 17 1.50 -22.91 12.80
N GLN A 18 0.68 -22.72 13.83
CA GLN A 18 -0.44 -23.62 14.08
C GLN A 18 -1.49 -23.46 12.97
N PRO A 19 -2.15 -24.55 12.52
CA PRO A 19 -3.21 -24.47 11.54
C PRO A 19 -4.33 -23.59 12.08
N ARG A 20 -4.64 -22.49 11.38
CA ARG A 20 -5.84 -21.72 11.67
C ARG A 20 -7.03 -22.55 11.18
N MET A 21 -8.02 -22.80 12.04
CA MET A 21 -9.32 -23.34 11.59
C MET A 21 -9.84 -22.44 10.46
N GLN A 22 -10.31 -23.05 9.36
CA GLN A 22 -10.84 -22.32 8.21
C GLN A 22 -11.87 -21.29 8.70
N THR A 23 -11.55 -20.02 8.52
CA THR A 23 -12.46 -18.92 8.79
C THR A 23 -13.36 -18.69 7.57
N ASN A 24 -14.53 -18.09 7.81
CA ASN A 24 -15.62 -17.84 6.86
C ASN A 24 -15.14 -17.31 5.49
N GLU A 25 -15.98 -17.43 4.46
CA GLU A 25 -15.61 -17.06 3.08
C GLU A 25 -15.09 -15.63 2.90
N ASP A 26 -15.43 -14.67 3.78
CA ASP A 26 -14.85 -13.32 3.78
C ASP A 26 -14.52 -12.81 5.19
N ASP A 27 -13.23 -12.81 5.56
CA ASP A 27 -12.71 -12.26 6.81
C ASP A 27 -12.34 -10.78 6.70
N ASN A 28 -12.41 -10.21 5.50
CA ASN A 28 -12.11 -8.81 5.27
C ASN A 28 -13.35 -7.96 5.54
N GLU A 29 -13.14 -6.72 5.97
CA GLU A 29 -14.16 -5.68 5.92
C GLU A 29 -13.73 -4.60 4.93
N TYR A 30 -14.67 -4.14 4.09
CA TYR A 30 -14.43 -3.15 3.04
C TYR A 30 -15.12 -1.85 3.43
N TRP A 31 -14.38 -0.92 4.02
CA TRP A 31 -14.93 0.33 4.55
C TRP A 31 -14.85 1.43 3.50
N LEU A 32 -15.99 1.80 2.93
CA LEU A 32 -16.12 2.88 1.98
C LEU A 32 -16.15 4.24 2.69
N PHE A 33 -15.32 5.14 2.19
CA PHE A 33 -15.33 6.56 2.48
C PHE A 33 -15.39 7.36 1.18
N THR A 34 -16.16 8.43 1.22
CA THR A 34 -16.26 9.43 0.15
C THR A 34 -16.24 10.82 0.79
N ARG A 35 -16.27 11.89 0.00
CA ARG A 35 -16.47 13.24 0.56
C ARG A 35 -17.80 13.42 1.31
N LYS A 36 -18.79 12.57 1.06
CA LYS A 36 -20.09 12.60 1.75
C LYS A 36 -20.05 11.93 3.12
N ASN A 37 -19.02 11.13 3.39
CA ASN A 37 -18.85 10.36 4.63
C ASN A 37 -17.35 10.17 4.91
N ASP A 38 -16.60 11.26 5.06
CA ASP A 38 -15.14 11.24 5.17
C ASP A 38 -14.63 10.72 6.54
N ASN A 39 -15.50 10.73 7.54
CA ASN A 39 -15.22 10.29 8.91
C ASN A 39 -16.08 9.09 9.37
N GLU A 40 -17.15 8.75 8.65
CA GLU A 40 -18.05 7.65 8.99
C GLU A 40 -17.98 6.54 7.93
N LYS A 41 -17.53 5.34 8.31
CA LYS A 41 -17.41 4.21 7.38
C LYS A 41 -18.78 3.68 6.97
N GLN A 42 -18.94 3.41 5.67
CA GLN A 42 -20.01 2.57 5.14
C GLN A 42 -19.42 1.21 4.78
N VAL A 43 -19.86 0.13 5.42
CA VAL A 43 -19.30 -1.20 5.19
C VAL A 43 -19.94 -1.83 3.97
N LEU A 44 -19.14 -2.03 2.92
CA LEU A 44 -19.50 -2.82 1.76
C LEU A 44 -19.28 -4.30 2.08
N LYS A 45 -20.27 -5.13 1.78
CA LYS A 45 -20.25 -6.57 2.06
C LYS A 45 -20.29 -7.34 0.76
N PHE A 46 -19.35 -8.27 0.60
CA PHE A 46 -19.29 -9.13 -0.57
C PHE A 46 -20.61 -9.92 -0.75
N ASN A 47 -21.12 -9.96 -1.97
CA ASN A 47 -22.42 -10.55 -2.35
C ASN A 47 -23.67 -9.92 -1.70
N ASP A 48 -23.55 -8.80 -0.99
CA ASP A 48 -24.68 -8.04 -0.46
C ASP A 48 -24.85 -6.77 -1.28
N SER A 49 -25.76 -6.81 -2.26
CA SER A 49 -25.98 -5.69 -3.17
C SER A 49 -26.55 -4.45 -2.48
N ASP A 50 -27.31 -4.64 -1.41
CA ASP A 50 -27.93 -3.53 -0.69
C ASP A 50 -26.88 -2.71 0.06
N SER A 51 -25.82 -3.37 0.57
CA SER A 51 -24.68 -2.68 1.19
C SER A 51 -24.01 -1.66 0.27
N VAL A 52 -24.00 -1.91 -1.06
CA VAL A 52 -23.46 -0.99 -2.06
C VAL A 52 -24.50 0.06 -2.46
N ARG A 53 -25.75 -0.35 -2.74
CA ARG A 53 -26.82 0.57 -3.19
C ARG A 53 -27.22 1.61 -2.14
N GLN A 54 -27.08 1.29 -0.87
CA GLN A 54 -27.36 2.19 0.25
C GLN A 54 -26.13 3.02 0.69
N SER A 55 -24.99 2.80 0.04
CA SER A 55 -23.76 3.54 0.30
C SER A 55 -23.62 4.76 -0.61
N ASN A 56 -22.54 5.51 -0.42
CA ASN A 56 -22.14 6.64 -1.27
C ASN A 56 -21.28 6.22 -2.47
N TYR A 57 -21.15 4.92 -2.78
CA TYR A 57 -20.34 4.45 -3.91
C TYR A 57 -20.84 5.04 -5.23
N ASP A 58 -19.94 5.66 -5.98
CA ASP A 58 -20.24 6.24 -7.30
C ASP A 58 -19.33 5.61 -8.36
N PRO A 59 -19.85 4.79 -9.28
CA PRO A 59 -19.03 4.09 -10.27
C PRO A 59 -18.33 5.00 -11.27
N ASN A 60 -18.68 6.29 -11.32
CA ASN A 60 -18.03 7.28 -12.20
C ASN A 60 -16.79 7.91 -11.56
N LEU A 61 -16.56 7.69 -10.25
CA LEU A 61 -15.40 8.22 -9.54
C LEU A 61 -14.25 7.21 -9.51
N PRO A 62 -12.98 7.68 -9.52
CA PRO A 62 -11.84 6.79 -9.32
C PRO A 62 -11.91 6.05 -7.98
N LEU A 63 -11.45 4.80 -7.98
CA LEU A 63 -11.46 3.92 -6.83
C LEU A 63 -10.04 3.77 -6.27
N THR A 64 -9.85 4.14 -5.01
CA THR A 64 -8.61 3.90 -4.26
C THR A 64 -8.85 2.85 -3.19
N VAL A 65 -8.03 1.79 -3.18
CA VAL A 65 -8.09 0.71 -2.17
C VAL A 65 -6.86 0.79 -1.29
N ILE A 66 -7.05 0.95 0.02
CA ILE A 66 -5.97 1.11 1.02
C ILE A 66 -5.89 -0.15 1.88
N VAL A 67 -4.70 -0.73 2.01
CA VAL A 67 -4.46 -1.94 2.80
C VAL A 67 -3.34 -1.74 3.81
N HIS A 68 -3.65 -1.97 5.09
CA HIS A 68 -2.72 -1.82 6.21
C HIS A 68 -1.71 -2.97 6.35
N GLY A 69 -0.69 -2.75 7.18
CA GLY A 69 0.38 -3.69 7.47
C GLY A 69 0.07 -4.69 8.59
N TRP A 70 1.14 -5.34 9.07
CA TRP A 70 1.08 -6.27 10.21
C TRP A 70 0.70 -5.56 11.51
N ASN A 71 -0.09 -6.25 12.34
CA ASN A 71 -0.56 -5.76 13.63
C ASN A 71 -1.29 -4.39 13.57
N ASN A 72 -1.97 -4.15 12.45
CA ASN A 72 -2.89 -3.02 12.23
C ASN A 72 -4.31 -3.51 11.97
N ASN A 73 -5.22 -2.56 11.86
CA ASN A 73 -6.63 -2.73 11.52
C ASN A 73 -7.12 -1.53 10.68
N GLY A 74 -8.41 -1.51 10.32
CA GLY A 74 -8.98 -0.45 9.50
C GLY A 74 -8.89 0.95 10.12
N ASP A 75 -8.89 1.05 11.44
CA ASP A 75 -8.81 2.33 12.19
C ASP A 75 -7.37 2.84 12.41
N SER A 76 -6.37 2.11 11.94
CA SER A 76 -4.95 2.49 12.13
C SER A 76 -4.61 3.80 11.39
N ASN A 77 -3.71 4.59 11.97
CA ASN A 77 -3.39 5.96 11.51
C ASN A 77 -2.96 6.03 10.04
N MET A 78 -2.26 5.01 9.52
CA MET A 78 -1.90 4.92 8.10
C MET A 78 -3.13 5.10 7.19
N ASN A 79 -4.21 4.37 7.47
CA ASN A 79 -5.42 4.42 6.65
C ASN A 79 -6.05 5.80 6.71
N LEU A 80 -6.12 6.40 7.90
CA LEU A 80 -6.64 7.75 8.10
C LEU A 80 -5.84 8.78 7.31
N VAL A 81 -4.51 8.77 7.41
CA VAL A 81 -3.62 9.75 6.77
C VAL A 81 -3.70 9.65 5.25
N VAL A 82 -3.69 8.43 4.70
CA VAL A 82 -3.76 8.21 3.25
C VAL A 82 -5.16 8.50 2.70
N ARG A 83 -6.22 8.00 3.34
CA ARG A 83 -7.62 8.30 2.96
C ARG A 83 -7.86 9.80 2.91
N SER A 84 -7.46 10.50 3.98
CA SER A 84 -7.68 11.94 4.09
C SER A 84 -6.95 12.70 2.98
N ALA A 85 -5.79 12.24 2.52
CA ALA A 85 -5.09 12.86 1.40
C ALA A 85 -5.91 12.79 0.11
N PHE A 86 -6.45 11.61 -0.25
CA PHE A 86 -7.28 11.47 -1.45
C PHE A 86 -8.58 12.28 -1.37
N LEU A 87 -9.31 12.19 -0.24
CA LEU A 87 -10.56 12.93 -0.07
C LEU A 87 -10.33 14.45 -0.02
N HIS A 88 -9.16 14.91 0.44
CA HIS A 88 -8.80 16.32 0.44
C HIS A 88 -8.60 16.88 -0.98
N VAL A 89 -8.01 16.12 -1.90
CA VAL A 89 -7.67 16.63 -3.24
C VAL A 89 -8.75 16.41 -4.29
N GLY A 90 -9.71 15.51 -4.06
CA GLY A 90 -10.76 15.28 -5.04
C GLY A 90 -11.91 14.40 -4.58
N GLN A 91 -12.75 14.00 -5.55
CA GLN A 91 -13.85 13.07 -5.35
C GLN A 91 -13.38 11.67 -5.71
N TYR A 92 -13.40 10.77 -4.72
CA TYR A 92 -12.94 9.40 -4.85
C TYR A 92 -13.90 8.47 -4.11
N ASN A 93 -14.00 7.24 -4.59
CA ASN A 93 -14.34 6.11 -3.73
C ASN A 93 -13.05 5.67 -3.04
N VAL A 94 -12.97 5.77 -1.72
CA VAL A 94 -11.82 5.25 -0.96
C VAL A 94 -12.28 4.08 -0.12
N ILE A 95 -11.80 2.88 -0.45
CA ILE A 95 -12.07 1.65 0.32
C ILE A 95 -10.86 1.35 1.18
N VAL A 96 -11.02 1.42 2.51
CA VAL A 96 -10.04 0.87 3.46
C VAL A 96 -10.39 -0.59 3.68
N VAL A 97 -9.43 -1.49 3.49
CA VAL A 97 -9.59 -2.92 3.77
C VAL A 97 -9.07 -3.22 5.16
N ASP A 98 -9.97 -3.60 6.06
CA ASP A 98 -9.60 -4.19 7.34
C ASP A 98 -9.47 -5.71 7.17
N TRP A 99 -8.23 -6.20 7.18
CA TRP A 99 -7.91 -7.62 7.12
C TRP A 99 -7.33 -8.12 8.45
N SER A 100 -7.52 -7.37 9.55
CA SER A 100 -7.00 -7.71 10.87
C SER A 100 -7.49 -9.06 11.39
N LYS A 101 -8.69 -9.50 10.99
CA LYS A 101 -9.17 -10.86 11.27
C LYS A 101 -8.28 -11.92 10.64
N SER A 102 -7.65 -11.66 9.51
CA SER A 102 -6.68 -12.58 8.87
C SER A 102 -5.26 -12.47 9.45
N LEU A 103 -4.97 -11.44 10.26
CA LEU A 103 -3.68 -11.27 10.92
C LEU A 103 -3.53 -12.15 12.16
N SER A 104 -2.27 -12.35 12.56
CA SER A 104 -1.87 -13.02 13.79
C SER A 104 -0.68 -12.28 14.40
N ILE A 105 -0.58 -12.31 15.73
CA ILE A 105 0.64 -11.87 16.43
C ILE A 105 1.86 -12.71 16.00
N CYS A 106 1.65 -13.91 15.47
CA CYS A 106 2.70 -14.63 14.76
C CYS A 106 2.88 -14.04 13.36
N TYR A 107 4.00 -13.36 13.13
CA TYR A 107 4.32 -12.75 11.83
C TYR A 107 4.31 -13.77 10.70
N THR A 108 4.92 -14.94 10.88
CA THR A 108 4.95 -16.03 9.88
C THR A 108 3.54 -16.49 9.49
N ALA A 109 2.59 -16.52 10.44
CA ALA A 109 1.20 -16.83 10.15
C ALA A 109 0.54 -15.73 9.30
N SER A 110 0.84 -14.45 9.60
CA SER A 110 0.37 -13.31 8.81
C SER A 110 0.93 -13.31 7.39
N VAL A 111 2.22 -13.64 7.20
CA VAL A 111 2.85 -13.81 5.88
C VAL A 111 2.12 -14.87 5.06
N LYS A 112 1.80 -16.02 5.66
CA LYS A 112 1.04 -17.09 4.98
C LYS A 112 -0.39 -16.69 4.61
N ALA A 113 -0.99 -15.72 5.31
CA ALA A 113 -2.33 -15.22 5.01
C ALA A 113 -2.37 -14.25 3.81
N VAL A 114 -1.24 -13.62 3.45
CA VAL A 114 -1.16 -12.60 2.39
C VAL A 114 -1.78 -13.04 1.05
N PRO A 115 -1.43 -14.21 0.47
CA PRO A 115 -1.97 -14.60 -0.84
C PRO A 115 -3.49 -14.77 -0.84
N ASN A 116 -4.03 -15.43 0.20
CA ASN A 116 -5.47 -15.67 0.29
C ASN A 116 -6.24 -14.38 0.59
N THR A 117 -5.67 -13.48 1.40
CA THR A 117 -6.23 -12.15 1.64
C THR A 117 -6.32 -11.35 0.34
N GLY A 118 -5.23 -11.31 -0.44
CA GLY A 118 -5.22 -10.64 -1.74
C GLY A 118 -6.24 -11.23 -2.72
N LYS A 119 -6.38 -12.56 -2.78
CA LYS A 119 -7.42 -13.22 -3.59
C LYS A 119 -8.84 -12.82 -3.20
N ARG A 120 -9.14 -12.69 -1.89
CA ARG A 120 -10.45 -12.25 -1.40
C ARG A 120 -10.73 -10.80 -1.81
N ILE A 121 -9.76 -9.91 -1.67
CA ILE A 121 -9.87 -8.52 -2.13
C ILE A 121 -10.11 -8.46 -3.65
N GLY A 122 -9.36 -9.24 -4.43
CA GLY A 122 -9.54 -9.30 -5.89
C GLY A 122 -10.95 -9.72 -6.28
N ARG A 123 -11.47 -10.80 -5.67
CA ARG A 123 -12.84 -11.27 -5.89
C ARG A 123 -13.89 -10.23 -5.50
N PHE A 124 -13.69 -9.54 -4.36
CA PHE A 124 -14.57 -8.45 -3.95
C PHE A 124 -14.59 -7.32 -4.97
N LEU A 125 -13.42 -6.89 -5.46
CA LEU A 125 -13.32 -5.81 -6.45
C LEU A 125 -13.93 -6.19 -7.80
N GLU A 126 -13.72 -7.43 -8.27
CA GLU A 126 -14.39 -7.94 -9.47
C GLU A 126 -15.91 -7.93 -9.31
N TRP A 127 -16.42 -8.46 -8.20
CA TRP A 127 -17.84 -8.44 -7.91
C TRP A 127 -18.39 -7.02 -7.85
N LEU A 128 -17.72 -6.10 -7.15
CA LEU A 128 -18.14 -4.71 -7.01
C LEU A 128 -18.22 -4.03 -8.39
N ILE A 129 -17.15 -4.11 -9.18
CA ILE A 129 -17.07 -3.43 -10.48
C ILE A 129 -18.02 -4.06 -11.50
N ASN A 130 -18.15 -5.40 -11.53
CA ASN A 130 -19.02 -6.08 -12.48
C ASN A 130 -20.51 -5.83 -12.22
N ASN A 131 -20.92 -5.65 -10.96
CA ASN A 131 -22.34 -5.50 -10.60
C ASN A 131 -22.78 -4.04 -10.41
N PHE A 132 -21.86 -3.14 -10.05
CA PHE A 132 -22.19 -1.75 -9.72
C PHE A 132 -21.47 -0.72 -10.59
N GLY A 133 -20.60 -1.18 -11.49
CA GLY A 133 -19.81 -0.33 -12.35
C GLY A 133 -18.52 0.16 -11.70
N GLY A 134 -17.71 0.83 -12.50
CA GLY A 134 -16.34 1.22 -12.19
C GLY A 134 -15.45 0.96 -13.40
N ASN A 135 -14.23 1.49 -13.38
CA ASN A 135 -13.26 1.27 -14.44
C ASN A 135 -11.93 0.83 -13.85
N TRP A 136 -11.41 -0.33 -14.29
CA TRP A 136 -10.10 -0.84 -13.87
C TRP A 136 -8.96 0.12 -14.17
N ASP A 137 -9.12 0.95 -15.22
CA ASP A 137 -8.18 2.00 -15.58
C ASP A 137 -8.20 3.20 -14.63
N SER A 138 -9.16 3.24 -13.69
CA SER A 138 -9.24 4.19 -12.59
C SER A 138 -9.16 3.57 -11.20
N VAL A 139 -8.57 2.37 -11.09
CA VAL A 139 -8.31 1.72 -9.79
C VAL A 139 -6.86 1.93 -9.37
N HIS A 140 -6.65 2.47 -8.16
CA HIS A 140 -5.36 2.58 -7.49
C HIS A 140 -5.38 1.76 -6.21
N MET A 141 -4.52 0.75 -6.08
CA MET A 141 -4.35 0.05 -4.80
C MET A 141 -3.06 0.50 -4.11
N VAL A 142 -3.14 0.80 -2.82
CA VAL A 142 -2.02 1.26 -2.01
C VAL A 142 -1.89 0.38 -0.78
N GLY A 143 -0.68 -0.09 -0.52
CA GLY A 143 -0.43 -1.02 0.58
C GLY A 143 0.82 -0.65 1.35
N HIS A 144 0.75 -0.65 2.68
CA HIS A 144 1.90 -0.41 3.56
C HIS A 144 2.43 -1.72 4.14
N SER A 145 3.75 -1.89 4.24
CA SER A 145 4.35 -3.05 4.92
C SER A 145 3.85 -4.38 4.32
N LEU A 146 3.27 -5.29 5.12
CA LEU A 146 2.59 -6.50 4.60
C LEU A 146 1.46 -6.18 3.60
N GLY A 147 0.76 -5.07 3.80
CA GLY A 147 -0.31 -4.61 2.92
C GLY A 147 0.16 -4.37 1.49
N ALA A 148 1.43 -4.00 1.28
CA ALA A 148 2.03 -3.87 -0.06
C ALA A 148 2.00 -5.19 -0.83
N HIS A 149 2.26 -6.30 -0.14
CA HIS A 149 2.18 -7.64 -0.74
C HIS A 149 0.72 -8.07 -0.91
N VAL A 150 -0.18 -7.70 0.01
CA VAL A 150 -1.61 -7.99 -0.14
C VAL A 150 -2.18 -7.33 -1.39
N VAL A 151 -1.90 -6.05 -1.65
CA VAL A 151 -2.35 -5.39 -2.89
C VAL A 151 -1.71 -5.98 -4.15
N GLY A 152 -0.45 -6.42 -4.08
CA GLY A 152 0.19 -7.15 -5.19
C GLY A 152 -0.53 -8.46 -5.52
N ASN A 153 -0.90 -9.24 -4.49
CA ASN A 153 -1.68 -10.46 -4.69
C ASN A 153 -3.12 -10.18 -5.14
N ALA A 154 -3.73 -9.08 -4.71
CA ALA A 154 -5.03 -8.64 -5.22
C ALA A 154 -4.96 -8.30 -6.71
N GLY A 155 -3.91 -7.59 -7.14
CA GLY A 155 -3.68 -7.23 -8.55
C GLY A 155 -3.52 -8.44 -9.46
N ARG A 156 -2.90 -9.52 -8.97
CA ARG A 156 -2.80 -10.81 -9.68
C ARG A 156 -4.11 -11.59 -9.74
N ALA A 157 -4.99 -11.38 -8.77
CA ALA A 157 -6.21 -12.16 -8.62
C ALA A 157 -7.37 -11.66 -9.49
N VAL A 158 -7.31 -10.40 -9.93
CA VAL A 158 -8.34 -9.79 -10.78
C VAL A 158 -8.10 -10.11 -12.25
N SER A 159 -9.18 -10.34 -12.99
CA SER A 159 -9.18 -10.53 -14.44
C SER A 159 -8.96 -9.21 -15.21
N GLY A 160 -9.43 -8.09 -14.66
CA GLY A 160 -9.08 -6.75 -15.12
C GLY A 160 -7.65 -6.38 -14.72
N LYS A 161 -7.02 -5.44 -15.43
CA LYS A 161 -5.68 -4.96 -15.06
C LYS A 161 -5.78 -3.63 -14.33
N VAL A 162 -5.52 -3.64 -13.03
CA VAL A 162 -5.50 -2.45 -12.16
C VAL A 162 -4.57 -1.40 -12.77
N ALA A 163 -5.00 -0.14 -12.79
CA ALA A 163 -4.20 0.96 -13.33
C ALA A 163 -2.88 1.13 -12.57
N ARG A 164 -2.95 1.19 -11.24
CA ARG A 164 -1.79 1.48 -10.41
C ARG A 164 -1.76 0.72 -9.09
N ILE A 165 -0.57 0.25 -8.72
CA ILE A 165 -0.25 -0.18 -7.35
C ILE A 165 0.88 0.69 -6.78
N THR A 166 0.74 1.16 -5.54
CA THR A 166 1.83 1.80 -4.78
C THR A 166 2.11 1.01 -3.51
N GLY A 167 3.31 0.45 -3.39
CA GLY A 167 3.82 -0.18 -2.18
C GLY A 167 4.59 0.81 -1.30
N MET A 168 4.09 1.08 -0.10
CA MET A 168 4.71 1.95 0.90
C MET A 168 5.55 1.09 1.85
N ASP A 169 6.87 1.15 1.67
CA ASP A 169 7.89 0.36 2.38
C ASP A 169 7.51 -1.14 2.52
N PRO A 170 7.44 -1.89 1.39
CA PRO A 170 7.01 -3.29 1.39
C PRO A 170 7.84 -4.13 2.37
N ALA A 171 7.20 -5.00 3.16
CA ALA A 171 7.86 -5.72 4.24
C ALA A 171 8.99 -6.65 3.73
N GLY A 172 10.17 -6.56 4.35
CA GLY A 172 11.36 -7.39 4.05
C GLY A 172 11.27 -8.84 4.50
N PRO A 173 11.04 -9.09 5.80
CA PRO A 173 11.15 -10.43 6.37
C PRO A 173 10.21 -11.44 5.70
N GLN A 174 10.79 -12.56 5.23
CA GLN A 174 10.12 -13.66 4.50
C GLN A 174 9.59 -13.33 3.09
N PHE A 175 9.94 -12.17 2.51
CA PHE A 175 9.54 -11.81 1.14
C PHE A 175 10.67 -11.82 0.10
N GLY A 176 11.93 -12.00 0.51
CA GLY A 176 13.02 -12.25 -0.44
C GLY A 176 12.79 -13.53 -1.25
N GLY A 177 12.57 -13.39 -2.56
CA GLY A 177 12.27 -14.50 -3.47
C GLY A 177 10.88 -15.15 -3.28
N ASN A 178 10.04 -14.58 -2.42
CA ASN A 178 8.69 -15.11 -2.19
C ASN A 178 7.78 -14.76 -3.37
N PRO A 179 7.08 -15.72 -4.01
CA PRO A 179 6.15 -15.42 -5.11
C PRO A 179 4.96 -14.56 -4.69
N ALA A 180 4.67 -14.49 -3.39
CA ALA A 180 3.66 -13.59 -2.83
C ALA A 180 4.17 -12.16 -2.60
N ALA A 181 5.46 -11.87 -2.77
CA ALA A 181 5.98 -10.51 -2.67
C ALA A 181 5.35 -9.61 -3.73
N LEU A 182 5.35 -8.30 -3.53
CA LEU A 182 4.88 -7.33 -4.52
C LEU A 182 5.88 -7.33 -5.69
N ASN A 183 5.38 -7.23 -6.92
CA ASN A 183 6.25 -7.18 -8.11
C ASN A 183 5.77 -6.14 -9.14
N GLY A 184 6.69 -5.72 -10.02
CA GLY A 184 6.46 -4.70 -11.05
C GLY A 184 5.36 -4.99 -12.07
N ALA A 185 4.90 -6.24 -12.19
CA ALA A 185 3.89 -6.69 -13.16
C ALA A 185 2.48 -6.83 -12.55
N ASP A 186 2.30 -6.57 -11.26
CA ASP A 186 1.01 -6.78 -10.56
C ASP A 186 -0.10 -5.79 -10.97
N ALA A 187 0.24 -4.75 -11.73
CA ALA A 187 -0.69 -3.77 -12.29
C ALA A 187 -0.16 -3.24 -13.63
N ARG A 188 -0.86 -2.28 -14.25
CA ARG A 188 -0.32 -1.55 -15.42
C ARG A 188 0.91 -0.73 -15.04
N TYR A 189 0.91 -0.14 -13.84
CA TYR A 189 2.05 0.53 -13.23
C TYR A 189 2.19 0.16 -11.76
N VAL A 190 3.39 -0.19 -11.32
CA VAL A 190 3.69 -0.50 -9.91
C VAL A 190 4.88 0.32 -9.44
N GLU A 191 4.72 1.06 -8.36
CA GLU A 191 5.81 1.76 -7.70
C GLU A 191 5.99 1.38 -6.24
N CYS A 192 7.22 1.45 -5.77
CA CYS A 192 7.60 1.24 -4.37
C CYS A 192 8.19 2.53 -3.80
N ILE A 193 7.87 2.86 -2.55
CA ILE A 193 8.49 3.94 -1.78
C ILE A 193 9.23 3.30 -0.60
N HIS A 194 10.56 3.23 -0.69
CA HIS A 194 11.43 2.60 0.30
C HIS A 194 11.88 3.63 1.31
N THR A 195 11.66 3.39 2.60
CA THR A 195 12.04 4.33 3.68
C THR A 195 12.77 3.66 4.84
N ASP A 196 12.61 2.34 5.01
CA ASP A 196 13.33 1.52 5.99
C ASP A 196 13.93 0.26 5.33
N GLY A 197 14.43 0.42 4.10
CA GLY A 197 14.95 -0.69 3.30
C GLY A 197 16.15 -1.38 3.94
N GLY A 198 16.06 -2.72 4.06
CA GLY A 198 17.09 -3.59 4.62
C GLY A 198 16.92 -3.87 6.11
N VAL A 199 15.88 -3.32 6.75
CA VAL A 199 15.53 -3.64 8.15
C VAL A 199 14.10 -4.15 8.23
N LEU A 200 13.09 -3.27 8.15
CA LEU A 200 11.69 -3.68 8.10
C LEU A 200 11.17 -3.73 6.66
N GLY A 201 11.64 -2.82 5.80
CA GLY A 201 11.31 -2.78 4.38
C GLY A 201 12.29 -3.59 3.52
N ILE A 202 11.86 -4.03 2.34
CA ILE A 202 12.73 -4.51 1.27
C ILE A 202 13.55 -3.32 0.76
N TYR A 203 14.86 -3.48 0.53
CA TYR A 203 15.67 -2.46 -0.15
C TYR A 203 15.79 -2.72 -1.66
N ASP A 204 15.72 -3.99 -2.05
CA ASP A 204 15.85 -4.40 -3.44
C ASP A 204 14.73 -3.83 -4.33
N PRO A 205 15.01 -3.53 -5.60
CA PRO A 205 14.02 -2.94 -6.50
C PRO A 205 13.03 -3.99 -6.99
N ILE A 206 11.91 -4.16 -6.28
CA ILE A 206 10.86 -5.14 -6.61
C ILE A 206 9.75 -4.57 -7.51
N CYS A 207 9.61 -3.25 -7.57
CA CYS A 207 8.57 -2.57 -8.36
C CYS A 207 9.09 -2.12 -9.74
N GLN A 208 8.18 -1.68 -10.64
CA GLN A 208 8.56 -1.10 -11.92
C GLN A 208 9.35 0.22 -11.72
N SER A 209 8.86 1.09 -10.83
CA SER A 209 9.59 2.27 -10.34
C SER A 209 9.85 2.14 -8.84
N ASN A 210 11.06 2.42 -8.39
CA ASN A 210 11.46 2.29 -6.99
C ASN A 210 12.01 3.63 -6.51
N PHE A 211 11.29 4.28 -5.59
CA PHE A 211 11.69 5.55 -5.01
C PHE A 211 12.37 5.34 -3.67
N TYR A 212 13.48 6.04 -3.48
CA TYR A 212 14.31 5.97 -2.27
C TYR A 212 14.46 7.37 -1.65
N PRO A 213 13.40 7.91 -1.01
CA PRO A 213 13.48 9.13 -0.22
C PRO A 213 14.65 9.10 0.76
N ASN A 214 15.51 10.11 0.67
CA ASN A 214 16.69 10.26 1.52
C ASN A 214 17.64 9.03 1.49
N GLY A 215 17.58 8.24 0.41
CA GLY A 215 18.34 6.99 0.24
C GLY A 215 17.60 5.72 0.64
N GLY A 216 16.36 5.84 1.10
CA GLY A 216 15.43 4.74 1.31
C GLY A 216 15.81 3.75 2.40
N LYS A 217 16.63 4.19 3.37
CA LYS A 217 16.97 3.46 4.59
C LYS A 217 16.69 4.33 5.80
N HIS A 218 16.63 3.71 6.99
CA HIS A 218 16.68 4.47 8.23
C HIS A 218 18.09 5.08 8.45
N PRO A 219 18.18 6.19 9.20
CA PRO A 219 17.07 7.01 9.67
C PRO A 219 16.53 7.94 8.58
N GLN A 220 15.20 8.01 8.46
CA GLN A 220 14.54 9.08 7.71
C GLN A 220 14.53 10.39 8.53
N PRO A 221 14.40 11.56 7.89
CA PRO A 221 14.33 12.84 8.60
C PRO A 221 13.25 12.85 9.70
N GLY A 222 13.64 13.29 10.89
CA GLY A 222 12.78 13.31 12.09
C GLY A 222 12.54 11.95 12.74
N CYS A 223 13.25 10.90 12.32
CA CYS A 223 13.19 9.58 12.96
C CYS A 223 14.50 9.23 13.65
N LEU A 224 14.39 8.62 14.84
CA LEU A 224 15.54 8.14 15.61
C LEU A 224 15.82 6.65 15.38
N PHE A 225 14.82 5.87 14.94
CA PHE A 225 14.89 4.42 14.81
C PHE A 225 14.07 3.90 13.62
N SER A 226 14.33 2.65 13.23
CA SER A 226 13.75 1.98 12.06
C SER A 226 12.21 1.99 12.03
N PRO A 227 11.48 1.68 13.13
CA PRO A 227 10.01 1.80 13.13
C PRO A 227 9.44 3.13 12.67
N CYS A 228 10.01 4.25 13.09
CA CYS A 228 9.59 5.57 12.60
C CYS A 228 9.92 5.73 11.10
N SER A 229 11.06 5.23 10.63
CA SER A 229 11.40 5.30 9.21
C SER A 229 10.45 4.44 8.35
N HIS A 230 9.93 3.34 8.90
CA HIS A 230 8.92 2.50 8.24
C HIS A 230 7.59 3.23 8.05
N THR A 231 7.18 4.08 9.01
CA THR A 231 5.95 4.89 8.90
C THR A 231 6.08 6.06 7.93
N ARG A 232 7.30 6.60 7.72
CA ARG A 232 7.53 7.72 6.78
C ARG A 232 7.06 7.44 5.36
N SER A 233 7.02 6.19 4.92
CA SER A 233 6.57 5.84 3.57
C SER A 233 5.13 6.31 3.28
N TYR A 234 4.19 6.05 4.19
CA TYR A 234 2.80 6.48 4.00
C TYR A 234 2.60 7.97 4.25
N GLU A 235 3.42 8.60 5.09
CA GLU A 235 3.40 10.05 5.28
C GLU A 235 3.92 10.79 4.05
N PHE A 236 5.03 10.32 3.46
CA PHE A 236 5.57 10.84 2.22
C PHE A 236 4.60 10.63 1.05
N PHE A 237 3.97 9.46 0.97
CA PHE A 237 2.94 9.19 -0.02
C PHE A 237 1.73 10.13 0.14
N SER A 238 1.18 10.24 1.35
CA SER A 238 0.09 11.17 1.67
C SER A 238 0.41 12.62 1.32
N ALA A 239 1.60 13.10 1.69
CA ALA A 239 2.06 14.44 1.32
C ALA A 239 2.13 14.58 -0.21
N SER A 240 2.72 13.61 -0.91
CA SER A 240 2.80 13.63 -2.38
C SER A 240 1.43 13.67 -3.09
N VAL A 241 0.40 13.05 -2.51
CA VAL A 241 -0.98 13.13 -3.01
C VAL A 241 -1.51 14.55 -2.89
N LYS A 242 -1.16 15.27 -1.82
CA LYS A 242 -1.63 16.65 -1.56
C LYS A 242 -0.90 17.72 -2.37
N ILE A 243 0.43 17.61 -2.50
CA ILE A 243 1.27 18.70 -3.06
C ILE A 243 1.90 18.36 -4.41
N ASP A 244 1.94 17.09 -4.79
CA ASP A 244 2.42 16.58 -6.09
C ASP A 244 3.76 17.19 -6.58
N ASN A 245 4.74 17.35 -5.68
CA ASN A 245 6.02 17.99 -5.98
C ASN A 245 7.25 17.16 -5.57
N PHE A 246 7.07 15.90 -5.18
CA PHE A 246 8.17 15.02 -4.80
C PHE A 246 8.80 14.39 -6.04
N ILE A 247 9.84 15.03 -6.57
CA ILE A 247 10.48 14.62 -7.82
C ILE A 247 11.72 13.76 -7.53
N GLY A 248 11.66 12.50 -7.96
CA GLY A 248 12.79 11.58 -7.98
C GLY A 248 13.65 11.75 -9.23
N THR A 249 14.97 11.69 -9.05
CA THR A 249 15.96 11.66 -10.14
C THR A 249 16.42 10.22 -10.36
N LYS A 250 16.36 9.75 -11.59
CA LYS A 250 16.71 8.36 -11.92
C LYS A 250 18.20 8.09 -11.70
N CYS A 251 18.50 6.95 -11.08
CA CYS A 251 19.86 6.43 -10.89
C CYS A 251 20.10 5.28 -11.86
N GLY A 252 21.33 5.14 -12.37
CA GLY A 252 21.73 4.02 -13.22
C GLY A 252 21.80 2.69 -12.46
N ASN A 253 22.15 2.72 -11.18
CA ASN A 253 22.29 1.55 -10.32
C ASN A 253 22.18 1.91 -8.83
N LEU A 254 22.27 0.90 -7.96
CA LEU A 254 22.18 1.08 -6.50
C LEU A 254 23.39 1.83 -5.91
N ASP A 255 24.55 1.84 -6.56
CA ASP A 255 25.74 2.52 -6.02
C ASP A 255 25.68 4.02 -6.28
N GLU A 256 25.17 4.46 -7.44
CA GLU A 256 24.81 5.86 -7.68
C GLU A 256 23.76 6.34 -6.68
N LEU A 257 22.76 5.49 -6.41
CA LEU A 257 21.71 5.78 -5.43
C LEU A 257 22.31 5.96 -4.04
N LYS A 258 23.14 5.04 -3.56
CA LYS A 258 23.79 5.14 -2.25
C LYS A 258 24.69 6.38 -2.15
N SER A 259 25.44 6.67 -3.21
CA SER A 259 26.39 7.79 -3.27
C SER A 259 25.73 9.14 -3.55
N ASN A 260 24.41 9.17 -3.79
CA ASN A 260 23.64 10.38 -4.10
C ASN A 260 24.18 11.16 -5.32
N VAL A 261 24.49 10.45 -6.41
CA VAL A 261 25.04 11.02 -7.66
C VAL A 261 24.13 10.80 -8.88
N CYS A 262 22.85 10.49 -8.65
CA CYS A 262 21.87 10.23 -9.70
C CYS A 262 21.62 11.48 -10.56
N ASN A 263 21.62 11.31 -11.89
CA ASN A 263 21.50 12.41 -12.85
C ASN A 263 20.55 12.11 -14.04
N GLY A 264 19.79 11.01 -13.97
CA GLY A 264 18.89 10.59 -15.04
C GLY A 264 17.56 11.35 -15.07
N SER A 265 16.60 10.80 -15.82
CA SER A 265 15.27 11.39 -15.99
C SER A 265 14.53 11.57 -14.65
N GLN A 266 13.64 12.55 -14.61
CA GLN A 266 12.85 12.85 -13.43
C GLN A 266 11.47 12.18 -13.47
N LEU A 267 10.96 11.81 -12.29
CA LEU A 267 9.62 11.25 -12.13
C LEU A 267 9.03 11.67 -10.79
N ARG A 268 7.76 12.06 -10.75
CA ARG A 268 7.07 12.36 -9.49
C ARG A 268 6.84 11.07 -8.71
N MET A 269 7.20 11.05 -7.43
CA MET A 269 6.93 9.97 -6.49
C MET A 269 5.50 10.11 -5.96
N GLY A 270 4.79 8.99 -5.80
CA GLY A 270 3.43 9.02 -5.28
C GLY A 270 2.52 9.80 -6.21
N ASN A 271 1.63 10.64 -5.68
CA ASN A 271 0.59 11.42 -6.37
C ASN A 271 -0.67 10.64 -6.83
N THR A 272 -1.65 11.38 -7.37
CA THR A 272 -2.94 10.88 -7.87
C THR A 272 -2.93 10.45 -9.35
N GLU A 273 -1.81 10.58 -10.05
CA GLU A 273 -1.69 10.26 -11.48
C GLU A 273 -1.71 8.75 -11.70
N LEU A 274 -2.79 8.23 -12.28
CA LEU A 274 -2.95 6.78 -12.46
C LEU A 274 -2.04 6.21 -13.55
N TYR A 275 -1.73 6.99 -14.57
CA TYR A 275 -0.93 6.55 -15.72
C TYR A 275 0.48 7.11 -15.64
N LYS A 276 1.43 6.26 -15.26
CA LYS A 276 2.85 6.62 -15.15
C LYS A 276 3.68 5.63 -15.95
N ASN A 277 4.75 6.11 -16.59
CA ASN A 277 5.59 5.30 -17.48
C ASN A 277 7.05 5.16 -16.99
N GLY A 278 7.29 5.44 -15.71
CA GLY A 278 8.61 5.35 -15.10
C GLY A 278 9.12 3.91 -14.96
N THR A 279 10.44 3.74 -15.06
CA THR A 279 11.12 2.48 -14.70
C THR A 279 12.43 2.74 -13.96
N GLY A 280 12.81 1.82 -13.08
CA GLY A 280 14.13 1.81 -12.42
C GLY A 280 14.15 2.45 -11.03
N LEU A 281 15.30 3.00 -10.66
CA LEU A 281 15.60 3.53 -9.33
C LEU A 281 15.52 5.05 -9.36
N TYR A 282 14.85 5.65 -8.38
CA TYR A 282 14.71 7.10 -8.26
C TYR A 282 15.11 7.53 -6.86
N ARG A 283 16.02 8.50 -6.78
CA ARG A 283 16.41 9.12 -5.51
C ARG A 283 15.86 10.54 -5.42
N LEU A 284 15.42 10.91 -4.23
CA LEU A 284 14.95 12.25 -3.89
C LEU A 284 15.28 12.58 -2.45
N LYS A 285 15.33 13.86 -2.13
CA LYS A 285 15.46 14.37 -0.77
C LYS A 285 14.12 14.95 -0.32
N ILE A 286 13.66 14.55 0.84
CA ILE A 286 12.41 15.06 1.44
C ILE A 286 12.76 15.56 2.84
N SER A 287 12.32 16.77 3.16
CA SER A 287 12.49 17.38 4.48
C SER A 287 11.18 17.37 5.27
N LEU A 288 11.28 17.47 6.61
CA LEU A 288 10.11 17.54 7.49
C LEU A 288 9.18 18.73 7.17
N LYS A 289 9.72 19.84 6.67
CA LYS A 289 8.95 21.03 6.30
C LYS A 289 7.95 20.76 5.17
N GLN A 290 8.20 19.74 4.35
CA GLN A 290 7.31 19.37 3.25
C GLN A 290 6.19 18.42 3.66
N LEU A 291 6.12 18.04 4.95
CA LEU A 291 5.07 17.19 5.51
C LEU A 291 4.03 17.98 6.32
N GLN A 292 4.23 19.29 6.47
CA GLN A 292 3.33 20.24 7.11
C GLN A 292 2.47 20.92 6.05
#